data_AF-A0A1G8UUA9-F1
#
_entry.id   AF-A0A1G8UUA9-F1
#
_cell.length_a   1.000
_cell.length_b   1.000
_cell.length_c   1.000
_cell.angle_alpha   90.00
_cell.angle_beta   90.00
_cell.angle_gamma   90.00
#
_symmetry.space_group_name_H-M   'P 1'
#
loop_
_entity.id
_entity.type
_entity.pdbx_description
1 polymer ?
#
loop_
_entity_poly.entity_id
_entity_poly.type
_entity_poly.pdbx_seq_one_letter_code
_entity_poly.pdbx_strand_id
1 'polypeptide(L)'
;MSMSKAGIYDQLVSEYGEAFPEEAAQYAIDNIEFDWNENALKSAENYQDIMDMSHAAIYDQLVSEYGEQFTPEEAQYTIDNLK
;
A
#
# COMPACT_ATOMS: atom_id res chain seq x y z
N MET A 1 7.13 -3.42 7.02
CA MET A 1 5.77 -3.62 6.50
C MET A 1 5.30 -2.24 6.08
N SER A 2 5.16 -2.02 4.78
CA SER A 2 4.63 -0.79 4.19
C SER A 2 3.32 -1.18 3.53
N MET A 3 2.25 -0.44 3.79
CA MET A 3 0.92 -0.73 3.27
C MET A 3 0.30 0.55 2.72
N SER A 4 -0.60 0.40 1.76
CA SER A 4 -1.44 1.51 1.31
C SER A 4 -2.44 1.91 2.39
N LYS A 5 -3.05 3.07 2.19
CA LYS A 5 -4.15 3.54 3.04
C LYS A 5 -5.31 2.53 3.07
N ALA A 6 -5.63 1.93 1.92
CA ALA A 6 -6.66 0.89 1.81
C ALA A 6 -6.24 -0.40 2.54
N GLY A 7 -5.01 -0.87 2.35
CA GLY A 7 -4.51 -2.07 3.01
C GLY A 7 -4.48 -1.95 4.53
N ILE A 8 -4.19 -0.76 5.07
CA ILE A 8 -4.29 -0.51 6.52
C ILE A 8 -5.74 -0.58 6.98
N TYR A 9 -6.68 0.02 6.26
CA TYR A 9 -8.10 -0.07 6.58
C TYR A 9 -8.56 -1.53 6.62
N ASP A 10 -8.27 -2.28 5.55
CA ASP A 10 -8.65 -3.69 5.40
C ASP A 10 -8.05 -4.55 6.52
N GLN A 11 -6.80 -4.31 6.92
CA GLN A 11 -6.16 -4.98 8.04
C GLN A 11 -6.83 -4.67 9.39
N LEU A 12 -7.26 -3.42 9.61
CA LEU A 12 -7.91 -3.00 10.85
C LEU A 12 -9.29 -3.65 11.02
N VAL A 13 -10.07 -3.75 9.95
CA VAL A 13 -11.44 -4.32 10.00
C VAL A 13 -11.48 -5.83 9.83
N SER A 14 -10.42 -6.44 9.28
CA SER A 14 -10.36 -7.88 9.03
C SER A 14 -10.60 -8.71 10.30
N GLU A 15 -11.51 -9.68 10.20
CA GLU A 15 -11.79 -10.67 11.26
C GLU A 15 -10.58 -11.55 11.58
N TYR A 16 -9.64 -11.67 10.64
CA TYR A 16 -8.38 -12.39 10.80
C TYR A 16 -7.20 -11.47 11.19
N GLY A 17 -7.43 -10.16 11.19
CA GLY A 17 -6.47 -9.14 11.59
C GLY A 17 -6.77 -8.64 13.00
N GLU A 18 -7.09 -7.34 13.10
CA GLU A 18 -7.29 -6.66 14.40
C GLU A 18 -8.77 -6.63 14.83
N ALA A 19 -9.71 -6.89 13.91
CA ALA A 19 -11.16 -6.92 14.14
C ALA A 19 -11.73 -5.67 14.86
N PHE A 20 -11.22 -4.49 14.51
CA PHE A 20 -11.80 -3.22 14.98
C PHE A 20 -13.14 -2.93 14.29
N PRO A 21 -14.07 -2.23 14.96
CA PRO A 21 -15.24 -1.67 14.30
C PRO A 21 -14.85 -0.76 13.13
N GLU A 22 -15.64 -0.78 12.05
CA GLU A 22 -15.39 0.03 10.85
C GLU A 22 -15.24 1.51 11.19
N GLU A 23 -16.02 2.04 12.14
CA GLU A 23 -15.93 3.45 12.54
C GLU A 23 -14.60 3.79 13.22
N ALA A 24 -14.02 2.83 13.97
CA ALA A 24 -12.72 3.02 14.60
C ALA A 24 -11.59 2.94 13.57
N ALA A 25 -11.68 2.02 12.61
CA ALA A 25 -10.74 1.93 11.50
C ALA A 25 -10.79 3.20 10.64
N GLN A 26 -11.99 3.66 10.28
CA GLN A 26 -12.18 4.89 9.51
C GLN A 26 -11.63 6.11 10.26
N TYR A 27 -11.88 6.21 11.56
CA TYR A 27 -11.29 7.28 12.39
C TYR A 27 -9.77 7.27 12.32
N ALA A 28 -9.12 6.09 12.41
CA ALA A 28 -7.67 5.99 12.27
C ALA A 28 -7.19 6.47 10.90
N ILE A 29 -7.86 6.02 9.83
CA ILE A 29 -7.53 6.36 8.44
C ILE A 29 -7.78 7.84 8.09
N ASP A 30 -8.72 8.49 8.76
CA ASP A 30 -9.01 9.91 8.58
C ASP A 30 -8.03 10.81 9.33
N ASN A 31 -7.44 10.34 10.43
CA ASN A 31 -6.57 11.12 11.31
C ASN A 31 -5.09 10.77 11.16
N ILE A 32 -4.74 9.74 10.40
CA ILE A 32 -3.35 9.38 10.15
C ILE A 32 -2.75 10.33 9.11
N GLU A 33 -1.73 11.07 9.53
CA GLU A 33 -0.85 11.83 8.64
C GLU A 33 0.38 10.97 8.35
N PHE A 34 0.50 10.50 7.10
CA PHE A 34 1.58 9.62 6.69
C PHE A 34 1.98 9.89 5.24
N ASP A 35 3.25 9.64 4.91
CA ASP A 35 3.75 9.71 3.53
C ASP A 35 3.48 8.39 2.80
N TRP A 36 2.35 8.33 2.10
CA TRP A 36 1.94 7.15 1.36
C TRP A 36 2.84 6.83 0.17
N ASN A 37 3.46 7.86 -0.42
CA ASN A 37 4.44 7.68 -1.49
C ASN A 37 5.69 6.95 -0.98
N GLU A 38 6.14 7.28 0.24
CA GLU A 38 7.25 6.56 0.90
C GLU A 38 6.90 5.10 1.17
N ASN A 39 5.66 4.80 1.56
CA ASN A 39 5.21 3.41 1.72
C ASN A 39 5.20 2.64 0.40
N ALA A 40 4.66 3.24 -0.66
CA ALA A 40 4.62 2.64 -1.99
C ALA A 40 6.04 2.37 -2.51
N LEU A 41 6.98 3.31 -2.31
CA LEU A 41 8.40 3.13 -2.64
C LEU A 41 9.02 1.94 -1.91
N LYS A 42 8.83 1.84 -0.59
CA LYS A 42 9.36 0.70 0.19
C LYS A 42 8.74 -0.64 -0.24
N SER A 43 7.46 -0.67 -0.59
CA SER A 43 6.84 -1.89 -1.14
C SER A 43 7.46 -2.26 -2.49
N ALA A 44 7.64 -1.29 -3.38
CA ALA A 44 8.27 -1.49 -4.68
C ALA A 44 9.74 -1.95 -4.58
N GLU A 45 10.54 -1.37 -3.68
CA GLU A 45 11.92 -1.81 -3.42
C GLU A 45 11.96 -3.29 -3.02
N ASN A 46 11.03 -3.76 -2.17
CA ASN A 46 10.94 -5.18 -1.84
C ASN A 46 10.59 -6.04 -3.07
N TYR A 47 9.63 -5.63 -3.89
CA TYR A 47 9.27 -6.35 -5.11
C TYR A 47 10.42 -6.40 -6.13
N GLN A 48 11.18 -5.31 -6.24
CA GLN A 48 12.35 -5.23 -7.09
C GLN A 48 13.49 -6.12 -6.56
N ASP A 49 13.88 -5.95 -5.30
CA ASP A 49 15.11 -6.55 -4.76
C ASP A 49 14.95 -8.01 -4.35
N ILE A 50 13.74 -8.43 -3.95
CA ILE A 50 13.47 -9.78 -3.45
C ILE A 50 12.82 -10.65 -4.53
N MET A 51 11.99 -10.06 -5.39
CA MET A 51 11.20 -10.78 -6.39
C MET A 51 11.63 -10.52 -7.83
N ASP A 52 12.65 -9.68 -8.06
CA ASP A 52 13.18 -9.31 -9.38
C ASP A 52 12.07 -8.86 -10.35
N MET A 53 11.03 -8.20 -9.84
CA MET A 53 9.89 -7.78 -10.65
C MET A 53 10.26 -6.60 -11.54
N SER A 54 9.74 -6.58 -12.78
CA SER A 54 9.86 -5.42 -13.66
C SER A 54 9.03 -4.23 -13.15
N HIS A 55 9.41 -3.00 -13.51
CA HIS A 55 8.66 -1.80 -13.10
C HIS A 55 7.17 -1.86 -13.50
N ALA A 56 6.85 -2.43 -14.67
CA ALA A 56 5.46 -2.61 -15.09
C ALA A 56 4.71 -3.59 -14.15
N ALA A 57 5.33 -4.71 -13.81
CA ALA A 57 4.75 -5.68 -12.88
C ALA A 57 4.61 -5.11 -11.46
N ILE A 58 5.56 -4.27 -11.02
CA ILE A 58 5.50 -3.56 -9.75
C ILE A 58 4.33 -2.57 -9.77
N TYR A 59 4.16 -1.78 -10.83
CA TYR A 59 3.03 -0.87 -10.96
C TYR A 59 1.70 -1.62 -10.84
N ASP A 60 1.53 -2.69 -11.62
CA ASP A 60 0.31 -3.51 -11.60
C ASP A 60 0.05 -4.10 -10.20
N GLN A 61 1.10 -4.52 -9.50
CA GLN A 61 1.01 -5.05 -8.14
C GLN A 61 0.63 -3.97 -7.11
N LEU A 62 1.17 -2.76 -7.26
CA LEU A 62 0.89 -1.64 -6.36
C LEU A 62 -0.59 -1.23 -6.45
N VAL A 63 -1.18 -1.17 -7.65
CA VAL A 63 -2.57 -0.73 -7.86
C VAL A 63 -3.61 -1.84 -7.76
N SER A 64 -3.17 -3.10 -7.76
CA SER A 64 -4.08 -4.25 -7.78
C SER A 64 -5.01 -4.27 -6.56
N GLU A 65 -6.30 -4.52 -6.81
CA GLU A 65 -7.31 -4.75 -5.77
C GLU A 65 -7.01 -5.96 -4.87
N TYR A 66 -6.22 -6.91 -5.39
CA TYR A 66 -5.76 -8.09 -4.65
C TYR A 66 -4.28 -7.98 -4.23
N GLY A 67 -3.64 -6.84 -4.52
CA GLY A 67 -2.24 -6.57 -4.22
C GLY A 67 -2.14 -5.54 -3.10
N GLU A 68 -1.42 -4.45 -3.38
CA GLU A 68 -1.12 -3.44 -2.35
C GLU A 68 -2.20 -2.34 -2.25
N GLN A 69 -3.08 -2.19 -3.25
CA GLN A 69 -4.17 -1.19 -3.27
C GLN A 69 -3.71 0.27 -3.06
N PHE A 70 -2.50 0.63 -3.50
CA PHE A 70 -2.10 2.03 -3.62
C PHE A 70 -2.89 2.73 -4.73
N THR A 71 -3.01 4.04 -4.63
CA THR A 71 -3.60 4.83 -5.71
C THR A 71 -2.73 4.79 -6.97
N PRO A 72 -3.31 4.95 -8.18
CA PRO A 72 -2.54 5.06 -9.41
C PRO A 72 -1.49 6.17 -9.36
N GLU A 73 -1.77 7.27 -8.68
CA GLU A 73 -0.85 8.40 -8.51
C GLU A 73 0.36 8.02 -7.64
N GLU A 74 0.15 7.35 -6.51
CA GLU A 74 1.23 6.83 -5.65
C GLU A 74 2.06 5.79 -6.40
N ALA A 75 1.41 4.86 -7.11
CA ALA A 75 2.11 3.84 -7.89
C ALA A 75 2.95 4.46 -9.02
N GLN A 76 2.41 5.45 -9.74
CA GLN A 76 3.16 6.15 -10.79
C GLN A 76 4.34 6.93 -10.21
N TYR A 77 4.12 7.67 -9.11
CA TYR A 77 5.20 8.34 -8.39
C TYR A 77 6.29 7.34 -7.99
N THR A 78 5.91 6.17 -7.48
CA THR A 78 6.85 5.12 -7.11
C THR A 78 7.68 4.66 -8.31
N ILE A 79 7.07 4.35 -9.45
CA ILE A 79 7.82 3.92 -10.65
C ILE A 79 8.77 5.00 -11.16
N ASP A 80 8.36 6.27 -11.08
CA ASP A 80 9.18 7.40 -11.51
C ASP A 80 10.40 7.63 -10.61
N ASN A 81 10.37 7.13 -9.37
CA ASN A 81 11.40 7.35 -8.35
C ASN A 81 12.16 6.06 -7.95
N LEU A 82 11.77 4.90 -8.48
CA LEU A 82 12.44 3.62 -8.26
C LEU A 82 13.78 3.56 -9.01
N LYS A 83 14.83 2.99 -8.39
CA LYS A 83 16.22 3.03 -8.87
C LYS A 83 16.71 1.73 -9.45
#